data_AF-A0A4S4CDA0-F1
#
_entry.id   AF-A0A4S4CDA0-F1
#
_cell.length_a   1.000
_cell.length_b   1.000
_cell.length_c   1.000
_cell.angle_alpha   90.00
_cell.angle_beta   90.00
_cell.angle_gamma   90.00
#
_symmetry.space_group_name_H-M   'P 1'
#
loop_
_entity.id
_entity.type
_entity.pdbx_description
1 polymer ?
#
loop_
_entity_poly.entity_id
_entity_poly.type
_entity_poly.pdbx_seq_one_letter_code
_entity_poly.pdbx_strand_id
1 'polypeptide(L)'
;MLRNRRVAFRVLAIWLFVAGVALLFPTIADRVFDLHLTNWGVASEYGGVLLGLSALYWLFSTDTERYAPVMELAAVALLLNVVINVYWWAVGHYSFQSAVFNVVLNSVLAAWMWSLRPRLGAAS
;
A
#
# COMPACT_ATOMS: atom_id res chain seq x y z
N MET A 1 -10.07 -17.44 -10.00
CA MET A 1 -9.99 -16.00 -9.68
C MET A 1 -10.11 -15.70 -8.18
N LEU A 2 -11.05 -16.30 -7.44
CA LEU A 2 -11.25 -16.05 -5.99
C LEU A 2 -10.00 -16.24 -5.15
N ARG A 3 -9.27 -17.35 -5.34
CA ARG A 3 -8.00 -17.61 -4.63
C ARG A 3 -6.98 -16.49 -4.85
N ASN A 4 -6.82 -16.02 -6.09
CA ASN A 4 -5.86 -14.95 -6.42
C ASN A 4 -6.28 -13.63 -5.77
N ARG A 5 -7.58 -13.32 -5.75
CA ARG A 5 -8.11 -12.12 -5.08
C ARG A 5 -7.84 -12.15 -3.57
N ARG A 6 -8.06 -13.31 -2.94
CA ARG A 6 -7.79 -13.51 -1.51
C ARG A 6 -6.31 -13.28 -1.20
N VAL A 7 -5.42 -13.86 -2.02
CA VAL A 7 -3.98 -13.69 -1.86
C VAL A 7 -3.58 -12.23 -2.04
N ALA A 8 -4.09 -11.56 -3.08
CA ALA A 8 -3.80 -10.15 -3.34
C ALA A 8 -4.19 -9.27 -2.14
N PHE A 9 -5.41 -9.42 -1.59
CA PHE A 9 -5.82 -8.67 -0.40
C PHE A 9 -4.95 -8.97 0.82
N ARG A 10 -4.55 -10.22 1.04
CA ARG A 10 -3.65 -10.57 2.16
C ARG A 10 -2.27 -9.96 1.99
N VAL A 11 -1.72 -9.99 0.78
CA VAL A 11 -0.41 -9.40 0.49
C VAL A 11 -0.46 -7.89 0.73
N LEU A 12 -1.52 -7.21 0.26
CA LEU A 12 -1.70 -5.79 0.51
C LEU A 12 -1.88 -5.49 2.01
N ALA A 13 -2.66 -6.29 2.73
CA ALA A 13 -2.82 -6.15 4.18
C ALA A 13 -1.48 -6.29 4.92
N ILE A 14 -0.67 -7.31 4.57
CA ILE A 14 0.66 -7.51 5.17
C ILE A 14 1.59 -6.34 4.84
N TRP A 15 1.57 -5.85 3.60
CA TRP A 15 2.36 -4.68 3.21
C TRP A 15 1.98 -3.45 4.03
N LEU A 16 0.69 -3.13 4.13
CA LEU A 16 0.18 -2.01 4.91
C LEU A 16 0.47 -2.18 6.41
N PHE A 17 0.45 -3.42 6.92
CA PHE A 17 0.85 -3.71 8.28
C PHE A 17 2.31 -3.37 8.52
N VAL A 18 3.21 -3.87 7.68
CA VAL A 18 4.66 -3.61 7.80
C VAL A 18 4.96 -2.12 7.68
N ALA A 19 4.36 -1.43 6.70
CA ALA A 19 4.50 0.01 6.54
C ALA A 19 3.92 0.78 7.74
N GLY A 20 2.77 0.35 8.26
CA GLY A 20 2.13 0.93 9.43
C GLY A 20 2.98 0.79 10.69
N VAL A 21 3.54 -0.40 10.95
CA VAL A 21 4.45 -0.64 12.07
C VAL A 21 5.73 0.19 11.93
N ALA A 22 6.31 0.28 10.73
CA ALA A 22 7.49 1.09 10.49
C ALA A 22 7.26 2.57 10.82
N LEU A 23 6.11 3.13 10.41
CA LEU A 23 5.75 4.52 10.70
C LEU A 23 5.30 4.76 12.13
N LEU A 24 4.67 3.76 12.78
CA LEU A 24 4.28 3.83 14.19
C LEU A 24 5.50 3.83 15.12
N PHE A 25 6.61 3.23 14.69
CA PHE A 25 7.88 3.20 15.43
C PHE A 25 9.01 3.80 14.56
N PRO A 26 9.07 5.14 14.41
CA PRO A 26 10.00 5.83 13.52
C PRO A 26 11.48 5.50 13.77
N THR A 27 11.83 5.21 15.03
CA THR A 27 13.19 4.81 15.41
C THR A 27 13.64 3.49 14.80
N ILE A 28 12.72 2.57 14.53
CA ILE A 28 13.00 1.31 13.82
C ILE A 28 13.14 1.61 12.33
N ALA A 29 12.23 2.42 11.79
CA ALA A 29 12.23 2.82 10.39
C ALA A 29 13.52 3.55 9.98
N ASP A 30 14.00 4.50 10.78
CA ASP A 30 15.27 5.18 10.51
C ASP A 30 16.45 4.20 10.50
N ARG A 31 16.50 3.25 11.45
CA ARG A 31 17.61 2.29 11.53
C ARG A 31 17.63 1.27 10.39
N VAL A 32 16.46 0.88 9.89
CA VAL A 32 16.32 -0.21 8.91
C VAL A 32 16.22 0.32 7.48
N PHE A 33 15.53 1.45 7.29
CA PHE A 33 15.18 2.01 5.98
C PHE A 33 15.75 3.41 5.73
N ASP A 34 16.48 3.98 6.68
CA ASP A 34 17.17 5.27 6.55
C ASP A 34 16.23 6.43 6.18
N LEU A 35 15.01 6.41 6.74
CA LEU A 35 13.91 7.28 6.34
C LEU A 35 14.02 8.75 6.82
N HIS A 36 14.94 9.04 7.75
CA HIS A 36 15.21 10.38 8.31
C HIS A 36 13.95 11.18 8.64
N LEU A 37 13.01 10.57 9.36
CA LEU A 37 11.70 11.18 9.63
C LEU A 37 11.84 12.39 10.57
N THR A 38 11.43 13.57 10.11
CA THR A 38 11.54 14.83 10.87
C THR A 38 10.37 15.11 11.82
N ASN A 39 9.17 14.57 11.52
CA ASN A 39 7.98 14.73 12.36
C ASN A 39 7.39 13.36 12.74
N TRP A 40 7.75 12.88 13.93
CA TRP A 40 7.37 11.55 14.41
C TRP A 40 5.91 11.42 14.79
N GLY A 41 5.27 12.50 15.25
CA GLY A 41 3.84 12.51 15.57
C GLY A 41 3.01 12.24 14.31
N VAL A 42 3.28 13.01 13.26
CA VAL A 42 2.61 12.86 11.96
C VAL A 42 2.91 11.49 11.33
N ALA A 43 4.16 11.02 11.40
CA ALA A 43 4.51 9.67 10.94
C ALA A 43 3.68 8.59 11.66
N SER A 44 3.56 8.70 12.99
CA SER A 44 2.80 7.75 13.81
C SER A 44 1.30 7.77 13.51
N GLU A 45 0.72 8.94 13.23
CA GLU A 45 -0.67 9.08 12.79
C GLU A 45 -0.92 8.34 11.48
N TYR A 46 -0.06 8.54 10.48
CA TYR A 46 -0.12 7.77 9.23
C TYR A 46 0.08 6.27 9.48
N GLY A 47 0.99 5.90 10.38
CA GLY A 47 1.20 4.52 10.80
C GLY A 47 -0.09 3.87 11.31
N GLY A 48 -0.82 4.55 12.21
CA GLY A 48 -2.11 4.10 12.71
C GLY A 48 -3.17 3.92 11.61
N VAL A 49 -3.25 4.86 10.65
CA VAL A 49 -4.15 4.75 9.50
C VAL A 49 -3.82 3.52 8.64
N LEU A 50 -2.54 3.27 8.36
CA LEU A 50 -2.11 2.10 7.59
C LEU A 50 -2.41 0.78 8.32
N LEU A 51 -2.30 0.74 9.64
CA LEU A 51 -2.70 -0.42 10.44
C LEU A 51 -4.21 -0.68 10.37
N GLY A 52 -5.02 0.38 10.43
CA GLY A 52 -6.48 0.27 10.23
C GLY A 52 -6.84 -0.26 8.85
N LEU A 53 -6.19 0.27 7.80
CA LEU A 53 -6.38 -0.22 6.42
C LEU A 53 -5.90 -1.68 6.26
N SER A 54 -4.80 -2.07 6.90
CA SER A 54 -4.32 -3.45 6.93
C SER A 54 -5.40 -4.40 7.45
N ALA A 55 -6.00 -4.10 8.60
CA ALA A 55 -7.08 -4.90 9.17
C ALA A 55 -8.30 -4.98 8.23
N LEU A 56 -8.63 -3.85 7.58
CA LEU A 56 -9.72 -3.79 6.61
C LEU A 56 -9.47 -4.67 5.38
N TYR A 57 -8.29 -4.60 4.77
CA TYR A 57 -7.93 -5.45 3.63
C TYR A 57 -7.81 -6.93 4.02
N TRP A 58 -7.41 -7.22 5.26
CA TRP A 58 -7.45 -8.59 5.78
C TRP A 58 -8.88 -9.12 5.83
N LEU A 59 -9.83 -8.32 6.33
CA LEU A 59 -11.25 -8.64 6.30
C LEU A 59 -11.75 -8.83 4.85
N PHE A 60 -11.36 -7.98 3.91
CA PHE A 60 -11.75 -8.15 2.50
C PHE A 60 -11.28 -9.47 1.89
N SER A 61 -10.19 -10.06 2.42
CA SER A 61 -9.72 -11.36 1.99
C SER A 61 -10.63 -12.53 2.38
N THR A 62 -11.52 -12.37 3.36
CA THR A 62 -12.45 -13.42 3.79
C THR A 62 -13.61 -13.58 2.82
N ASP A 63 -14.08 -12.47 2.22
CA ASP A 63 -15.19 -12.43 1.26
C ASP A 63 -14.79 -11.66 -0.02
N THR A 64 -14.01 -12.31 -0.87
CA THR A 64 -13.43 -11.66 -2.05
C THR A 64 -14.43 -11.33 -3.15
N GLU A 65 -15.65 -11.89 -3.11
CA GLU A 65 -16.69 -11.59 -4.10
C GLU A 65 -17.32 -10.24 -3.80
N ARG A 66 -17.76 -10.06 -2.55
CA ARG A 66 -18.34 -8.80 -2.08
C ARG A 66 -17.41 -7.62 -2.26
N TYR A 67 -16.11 -7.82 -2.00
CA TYR A 67 -15.12 -6.74 -2.02
C TYR A 67 -14.33 -6.64 -3.32
N ALA A 68 -14.64 -7.44 -4.35
CA ALA A 68 -13.94 -7.36 -5.64
C ALA A 68 -13.87 -5.94 -6.25
N PRO A 69 -14.92 -5.09 -6.18
CA PRO A 69 -14.85 -3.72 -6.69
C PRO A 69 -13.81 -2.83 -6.02
N VAL A 70 -13.43 -3.12 -4.76
CA VAL A 70 -12.43 -2.35 -4.00
C VAL A 70 -11.04 -2.44 -4.64
N MET A 71 -10.76 -3.48 -5.42
CA MET A 71 -9.45 -3.68 -6.05
C MET A 71 -9.05 -2.54 -6.99
N GLU A 72 -10.03 -1.94 -7.68
CA GLU A 72 -9.78 -0.79 -8.54
C GLU A 72 -9.34 0.42 -7.73
N LEU A 73 -10.07 0.72 -6.64
CA LEU A 73 -9.71 1.80 -5.73
C LEU A 73 -8.33 1.58 -5.09
N ALA A 74 -8.04 0.33 -4.69
CA ALA A 74 -6.73 -0.02 -4.15
C ALA A 74 -5.61 0.23 -5.17
N ALA A 75 -5.81 -0.16 -6.44
CA ALA A 75 -4.85 0.07 -7.50
C ALA A 75 -4.59 1.57 -7.72
N VAL A 76 -5.64 2.40 -7.77
CA VAL A 76 -5.53 3.85 -7.93
C VAL A 76 -4.82 4.49 -6.73
N ALA A 77 -5.14 4.08 -5.51
CA ALA A 77 -4.48 4.58 -4.31
C ALA A 77 -2.97 4.25 -4.29
N LEU A 78 -2.60 3.04 -4.73
CA LEU A 78 -1.20 2.63 -4.87
C LEU A 78 -0.47 3.46 -5.94
N LEU A 79 -1.11 3.74 -7.09
CA LEU A 79 -0.53 4.61 -8.13
C LEU A 79 -0.38 6.05 -7.67
N LEU A 80 -1.33 6.57 -6.89
CA LEU A 80 -1.18 7.89 -6.29
C LEU A 80 0.03 7.94 -5.34
N ASN A 81 0.23 6.88 -4.54
CA ASN A 81 1.40 6.76 -3.68
C ASN A 81 2.71 6.74 -4.49
N VAL A 82 2.74 6.06 -5.65
CA VAL A 82 3.87 6.11 -6.60
C VAL A 82 4.16 7.55 -7.04
N VAL A 83 3.15 8.29 -7.49
CA VAL A 83 3.31 9.70 -7.92
C VAL A 83 3.86 10.57 -6.79
N ILE A 84 3.36 10.39 -5.57
CA ILE A 84 3.83 11.12 -4.38
C ILE A 84 5.30 10.81 -4.08
N ASN A 85 5.72 9.55 -4.14
CA ASN A 85 7.13 9.17 -3.90
C ASN A 85 8.06 9.73 -4.97
N VAL A 86 7.65 9.67 -6.24
CA VAL A 86 8.43 10.26 -7.35
C VAL A 86 8.57 11.76 -7.17
N TYR A 87 7.48 12.45 -6.78
CA TYR A 87 7.51 13.88 -6.50
C TYR A 87 8.50 14.23 -5.38
N TRP A 88 8.39 13.59 -4.21
CA TRP A 88 9.24 13.89 -3.06
C TRP A 88 10.71 13.51 -3.27
N TRP A 89 10.98 12.51 -4.10
CA TRP A 89 12.33 12.24 -4.60
C TRP A 89 12.83 13.37 -5.51
N ALA A 90 12.02 13.80 -6.48
CA ALA A 90 12.40 14.83 -7.44
C ALA A 90 12.70 16.18 -6.76
N VAL A 91 12.01 16.51 -5.67
CA VAL A 91 12.27 17.73 -4.88
C VAL A 91 13.34 17.54 -3.78
N GLY A 92 14.02 16.39 -3.73
CA GLY A 92 15.17 16.14 -2.86
C GLY A 92 14.85 15.77 -1.41
N HIS A 93 13.59 15.47 -1.08
CA HIS A 93 13.19 15.05 0.26
C HIS A 93 13.38 13.55 0.50
N TYR A 94 13.29 12.72 -0.55
CA TYR A 94 13.58 11.29 -0.46
C TYR A 94 14.90 10.93 -1.14
N SER A 95 15.66 10.04 -0.51
CA SER A 95 16.79 9.38 -1.17
C SER A 95 16.27 8.51 -2.34
N PHE A 96 17.13 8.25 -3.33
CA PHE A 96 16.79 7.32 -4.41
C PHE A 96 16.39 5.94 -3.87
N GLN A 97 17.10 5.45 -2.85
CA GLN A 97 16.82 4.15 -2.22
C GLN A 97 15.43 4.09 -1.59
N SER A 98 15.05 5.11 -0.81
CA SER A 98 13.74 5.17 -0.16
C SER A 98 12.61 5.30 -1.18
N ALA A 99 12.82 6.06 -2.26
CA ALA A 99 11.83 6.27 -3.30
C ALA A 99 11.65 5.04 -4.21
N VAL A 100 12.74 4.46 -4.73
CA VAL A 100 12.69 3.40 -5.74
C VAL A 100 11.99 2.15 -5.20
N PHE A 101 12.24 1.79 -3.95
CA PHE A 101 11.59 0.64 -3.31
C PHE A 101 10.06 0.80 -3.28
N ASN A 102 9.58 1.94 -2.77
CA ASN A 102 8.15 2.23 -2.72
C ASN A 102 7.53 2.34 -4.12
N VAL A 103 8.23 2.96 -5.07
CA VAL A 103 7.75 3.11 -6.45
C VAL A 103 7.55 1.75 -7.10
N VAL A 104 8.55 0.87 -7.03
CA VAL A 104 8.48 -0.47 -7.65
C VAL A 104 7.40 -1.31 -7.00
N LEU A 105 7.40 -1.40 -5.66
CA LEU A 105 6.46 -2.24 -4.93
C LEU A 105 5.00 -1.80 -5.15
N ASN A 106 4.69 -0.51 -5.00
CA ASN A 106 3.34 -0.01 -5.19
C ASN A 106 2.89 -0.12 -6.65
N SER A 107 3.80 0.04 -7.63
CA SER A 107 3.47 -0.16 -9.05
C SER A 107 3.10 -1.61 -9.35
N VAL A 108 3.86 -2.58 -8.84
CA VAL A 108 3.59 -4.01 -9.01
C VAL A 108 2.27 -4.40 -8.34
N LEU A 109 2.04 -3.95 -7.10
CA LEU A 109 0.78 -4.20 -6.40
C LEU A 109 -0.41 -3.56 -7.12
N ALA A 110 -0.26 -2.33 -7.62
CA ALA A 110 -1.29 -1.64 -8.38
C ALA A 110 -1.66 -2.41 -9.65
N ALA A 111 -0.68 -2.81 -10.45
CA ALA A 111 -0.89 -3.60 -11.65
C ALA A 111 -1.58 -4.93 -11.34
N TRP A 112 -1.20 -5.59 -10.25
CA TRP A 112 -1.80 -6.85 -9.84
C TRP A 112 -3.26 -6.67 -9.41
N MET A 113 -3.56 -5.68 -8.56
CA MET A 113 -4.93 -5.36 -8.14
C MET A 113 -5.79 -4.99 -9.34
N TRP A 114 -5.27 -4.15 -10.24
CA TRP A 114 -5.94 -3.77 -11.47
C TRP A 114 -6.29 -4.98 -12.33
N SER A 115 -5.37 -5.95 -12.45
CA SER A 115 -5.60 -7.17 -13.25
C SER A 115 -6.70 -8.08 -12.67
N LEU A 116 -6.93 -8.02 -11.36
CA LEU A 116 -7.89 -8.87 -10.64
C LEU A 116 -9.27 -8.22 -10.45
N ARG A 117 -9.39 -6.92 -10.76
CA ARG A 117 -10.64 -6.17 -10.64
C ARG A 117 -11.77 -6.79 -11.48
N PRO A 118 -13.04 -6.69 -11.04
CA PRO A 118 -14.17 -7.09 -11.86
C PRO A 118 -14.24 -6.19 -13.10
N ARG A 119 -14.37 -6.80 -14.29
CA ARG A 119 -14.61 -6.05 -15.53
C ARG A 119 -16.11 -5.77 -15.62
N LEU A 120 -16.49 -4.52 -15.90
CA LEU A 120 -17.88 -4.04 -16.02
C LEU A 120 -18.68 -4.66 -17.20
N GLY A 121 -18.34 -5.86 -17.69
CA GLY A 121 -18.98 -6.51 -18.83
C GLY A 121 -19.05 -8.03 -18.77
N ALA A 122 -18.88 -8.66 -17.60
CA ALA A 122 -19.01 -10.12 -17.43
C ALA A 122 -20.34 -10.54 -16.76
N ALA A 123 -21.33 -9.64 -16.78
CA ALA A 123 -22.72 -9.94 -16.50
C ALA A 123 -23.49 -9.71 -17.81
N SER A 124 -23.51 -10.73 -18.66
CA SER A 124 -24.42 -10.88 -19.79
C SER A 124 -25.09 -12.24 -19.65
#